data_AF-A0A3D4H123-F1
#
_entry.id   AF-A0A3D4H123-F1
#
_cell.length_a   1.000
_cell.length_b   1.000
_cell.length_c   1.000
_cell.angle_alpha   90.00
_cell.angle_beta   90.00
_cell.angle_gamma   90.00
#
_symmetry.space_group_name_H-M   'P 1'
#
loop_
_entity.id
_entity.type
_entity.pdbx_description
1 polymer ?
#
loop_
_entity_poly.entity_id
_entity_poly.type
_entity_poly.pdbx_seq_one_letter_code
_entity_poly.pdbx_strand_id
1 'polypeptide(L)'
;MEKSDGISTNDRVAIGKLRELGPIHILQVGYNLLERSAEELLHWARSEDIGTLIRVPLAKGMLTGKYVGEDAKEMPENDVRFERFSRQESRDALQKLLGLSFLQ
;
A
#
# COMPACT_ATOMS: atom_id res chain seq x y z
N MET A 1 6.59 30.64 9.02
CA MET A 1 6.36 29.18 8.91
C MET A 1 5.25 29.01 7.89
N GLU A 2 5.57 28.49 6.72
CA GLU A 2 4.59 28.21 5.68
C GLU A 2 3.78 26.97 6.09
N LYS A 3 2.45 27.00 5.87
CA LYS A 3 1.59 25.85 6.21
C LYS A 3 1.65 24.84 5.07
N SER A 4 1.90 23.58 5.40
CA SER A 4 1.87 22.46 4.44
C SER A 4 0.61 21.62 4.64
N ASP A 5 -0.28 21.62 3.65
CA ASP A 5 -1.48 20.77 3.66
C ASP A 5 -1.20 19.39 3.05
N GLY A 6 -1.71 18.34 3.72
CA GLY A 6 -1.56 16.96 3.29
C GLY A 6 -2.86 16.18 3.40
N ILE A 7 -3.09 15.26 2.46
CA ILE A 7 -4.32 14.45 2.38
C ILE A 7 -3.99 12.96 2.21
N SER A 8 -4.97 12.09 2.49
CA SER A 8 -4.81 10.63 2.38
C SER A 8 -5.90 10.02 1.51
N THR A 9 -5.57 9.66 0.26
CA THR A 9 -6.50 9.00 -0.66
C THR A 9 -5.74 8.42 -1.86
N ASN A 10 -6.33 7.42 -2.52
CA ASN A 10 -5.89 6.94 -3.83
C ASN A 10 -6.78 7.48 -4.98
N ASP A 11 -7.81 8.26 -4.65
CA ASP A 11 -8.80 8.74 -5.62
C ASP A 11 -8.36 10.07 -6.28
N ARG A 12 -7.98 10.01 -7.55
CA ARG A 12 -7.58 11.18 -8.35
C ARG A 12 -8.67 12.24 -8.49
N VAL A 13 -9.94 11.84 -8.55
CA VAL A 13 -11.06 12.78 -8.67
C VAL A 13 -11.23 13.55 -7.37
N ALA A 14 -11.16 12.85 -6.23
CA ALA A 14 -11.20 13.49 -4.92
C ALA A 14 -10.02 14.46 -4.72
N ILE A 15 -8.82 14.09 -5.15
CA ILE A 15 -7.64 14.97 -5.10
C ILE A 15 -7.88 16.24 -5.93
N GLY A 16 -8.44 16.11 -7.15
CA GLY A 16 -8.76 17.25 -8.01
C GLY A 16 -9.70 18.24 -7.32
N LYS A 17 -10.80 17.76 -6.73
CA LYS A 17 -11.75 18.59 -5.98
C LYS A 17 -11.12 19.30 -4.78
N LEU A 18 -10.24 18.61 -4.05
CA LEU A 18 -9.57 19.21 -2.89
C LEU A 18 -8.56 20.30 -3.30
N ARG A 19 -7.94 20.18 -4.48
CA ARG A 19 -7.06 21.23 -5.01
C ARG A 19 -7.78 22.53 -5.33
N GLU A 20 -9.10 22.50 -5.53
CA GLU A 20 -9.91 23.72 -5.70
C GLU A 20 -9.97 24.56 -4.42
N LEU A 21 -9.71 23.96 -3.25
CA LEU A 21 -9.71 24.62 -1.95
C LEU A 21 -8.33 25.16 -1.54
N GLY A 22 -7.27 24.73 -2.20
CA GLY A 22 -5.90 25.12 -1.87
C GLY A 22 -4.84 24.13 -2.37
N PRO A 23 -3.54 24.49 -2.25
CA PRO A 23 -2.45 23.61 -2.63
C PRO A 23 -2.41 22.34 -1.76
N ILE A 24 -1.99 21.23 -2.36
CA ILE A 24 -1.69 19.98 -1.65
C ILE A 24 -0.21 19.73 -1.80
N HIS A 25 0.51 19.62 -0.69
CA HIS A 25 1.96 19.42 -0.66
C HIS A 25 2.33 17.95 -0.44
N ILE A 26 1.46 17.20 0.25
CA ILE A 26 1.73 15.81 0.61
C ILE A 26 0.50 14.92 0.34
N LEU A 27 0.72 13.76 -0.27
CA LEU A 27 -0.28 12.73 -0.47
C LEU A 27 0.12 11.42 0.22
N GLN A 28 -0.73 10.93 1.11
CA GLN A 28 -0.63 9.58 1.65
C GLN A 28 -1.33 8.58 0.72
N VAL A 29 -0.56 7.69 0.11
CA VAL A 29 -1.02 6.75 -0.93
C VAL A 29 -0.91 5.32 -0.42
N GLY A 30 -1.99 4.56 -0.50
CA GLY A 30 -1.92 3.10 -0.32
C GLY A 30 -1.22 2.46 -1.51
N TYR A 31 -0.04 1.88 -1.29
CA TYR A 31 0.73 1.19 -2.33
C TYR A 31 1.67 0.17 -1.67
N ASN A 32 1.81 -0.99 -2.29
CA ASN A 32 2.83 -1.98 -1.95
C ASN A 32 2.99 -2.98 -3.12
N LEU A 33 3.89 -3.96 -2.98
CA LEU A 33 4.15 -4.93 -4.05
C LEU A 33 2.95 -5.77 -4.45
N LEU A 34 1.99 -5.98 -3.54
CA LEU A 34 0.76 -6.71 -3.85
C LEU A 34 -0.29 -5.78 -4.47
N GLU A 35 -0.39 -4.55 -3.94
CA GLU A 35 -1.39 -3.56 -4.35
C GLU A 35 -0.76 -2.36 -5.05
N ARG A 36 -0.65 -2.48 -6.37
CA ARG A 36 0.02 -1.52 -7.26
C ARG A 36 -0.93 -0.60 -8.03
N SER A 37 -2.22 -0.62 -7.72
CA SER A 37 -3.24 0.17 -8.43
C SER A 37 -3.01 1.69 -8.38
N ALA A 38 -2.17 2.17 -7.46
CA ALA A 38 -1.81 3.58 -7.33
C ALA A 38 -0.53 4.00 -8.09
N GLU A 39 0.05 3.15 -8.92
CA GLU A 39 1.29 3.46 -9.67
C GLU A 39 1.17 4.76 -10.48
N GLU A 40 0.11 4.89 -11.28
CA GLU A 40 -0.15 6.10 -12.08
C GLU A 40 -0.36 7.35 -11.20
N LEU A 41 -0.96 7.18 -10.03
CA LEU A 41 -1.12 8.28 -9.07
C LEU A 41 0.23 8.74 -8.51
N LEU A 42 1.16 7.82 -8.24
CA LEU A 42 2.51 8.16 -7.77
C LEU A 42 3.31 8.87 -8.87
N HIS A 43 3.21 8.42 -10.13
CA HIS A 43 3.83 9.10 -11.27
C HIS A 43 3.27 10.51 -11.44
N TRP A 44 1.94 10.67 -11.35
CA TRP A 44 1.30 11.97 -11.41
C TRP A 44 1.70 12.89 -10.25
N ALA A 45 1.76 12.38 -9.01
CA ALA A 45 2.18 13.17 -7.85
C ALA A 45 3.62 13.70 -8.03
N ARG A 46 4.51 12.89 -8.58
CA ARG A 46 5.88 13.31 -8.93
C ARG A 46 5.90 14.41 -9.99
N SER A 47 5.06 14.34 -11.03
CA SER A 47 5.02 15.40 -12.06
C SER A 47 4.47 16.73 -11.55
N GLU A 48 3.73 16.71 -10.44
CA GLU A 48 3.12 17.90 -9.82
C GLU A 48 3.93 18.43 -8.63
N ASP A 49 5.12 17.88 -8.37
CA ASP A 49 5.96 18.19 -7.21
C ASP A 49 5.24 17.98 -5.86
N ILE A 50 4.40 16.94 -5.78
CA ILE A 50 3.68 16.55 -4.57
C ILE A 50 4.46 15.44 -3.86
N GLY A 51 4.85 15.66 -2.61
CA GLY A 51 5.49 14.66 -1.77
C GLY A 51 4.56 13.48 -1.49
N THR A 52 5.08 12.26 -1.43
CA THR A 52 4.26 11.07 -1.16
C THR A 52 4.70 10.31 0.09
N LEU A 53 3.71 9.78 0.81
CA LEU A 53 3.91 8.91 1.97
C LEU A 53 3.17 7.59 1.71
N ILE A 54 3.91 6.48 1.69
CA ILE A 54 3.32 5.17 1.38
C ILE A 54 2.63 4.59 2.62
N ARG A 55 1.34 4.31 2.48
CA ARG A 55 0.49 3.72 3.51
C ARG A 55 0.41 2.21 3.31
N VAL A 56 0.59 1.47 4.41
CA VAL A 56 0.61 0.00 4.44
C VAL A 56 1.68 -0.62 3.51
N PRO A 57 2.96 -0.17 3.58
CA PRO A 57 4.00 -0.62 2.65
C PRO A 57 4.32 -2.12 2.77
N LEU A 58 4.09 -2.73 3.94
CA LEU A 58 4.32 -4.16 4.19
C LEU A 58 3.04 -5.01 4.11
N ALA A 59 1.97 -4.48 3.53
CA ALA A 59 0.70 -5.19 3.36
C ALA A 59 0.21 -5.88 4.66
N LYS A 60 0.25 -5.14 5.78
CA LYS A 60 -0.13 -5.63 7.13
C LYS A 60 0.68 -6.85 7.60
N GLY A 61 1.92 -6.98 7.12
CA GLY A 61 2.85 -8.05 7.47
C GLY A 61 2.98 -9.15 6.42
N MET A 62 2.11 -9.20 5.39
CA MET A 62 2.22 -10.24 4.34
C MET A 62 3.57 -10.20 3.62
N LEU A 63 4.08 -8.99 3.34
CA LEU A 63 5.36 -8.79 2.65
C LEU A 63 6.59 -9.01 3.54
N THR A 64 6.43 -9.54 4.76
CA THR A 64 7.56 -9.85 5.65
C THR A 64 8.11 -11.27 5.47
N GLY A 65 7.48 -12.09 4.62
CA GLY A 65 7.86 -13.49 4.39
C GLY A 65 7.42 -14.47 5.48
N LYS A 66 6.90 -13.99 6.63
CA LYS A 66 6.56 -14.82 7.80
C LYS A 66 5.43 -15.83 7.60
N TYR A 67 4.66 -15.69 6.53
CA TYR A 67 3.40 -16.41 6.30
C TYR A 67 3.46 -17.29 5.04
N VAL A 68 4.67 -17.55 4.53
CA VAL A 68 4.90 -18.32 3.31
C VAL A 68 6.22 -19.08 3.43
N GLY A 69 6.31 -20.26 2.80
CA GLY A 69 7.49 -21.13 2.86
C GLY A 69 7.36 -22.24 3.90
N GLU A 70 8.46 -22.98 4.11
CA GLU A 70 8.49 -24.15 5.01
C GLU A 70 8.26 -23.76 6.48
N ASP A 71 8.74 -22.58 6.89
CA ASP A 71 8.58 -22.03 8.25
C ASP A 71 7.36 -21.08 8.40
N ALA A 72 6.37 -21.20 7.51
CA ALA A 72 5.21 -20.32 7.52
C ALA A 72 4.45 -20.41 8.85
N LYS A 73 4.27 -19.27 9.51
CA LYS A 73 3.46 -19.20 10.73
C LYS A 73 1.99 -19.24 10.37
N GLU A 74 1.25 -20.18 10.94
CA GLU A 74 -0.20 -20.20 10.84
C GLU A 74 -0.81 -19.00 11.55
N MET A 75 -1.85 -18.42 10.94
CA MET A 75 -2.62 -17.34 11.53
C MET A 75 -3.75 -17.94 12.37
N PRO A 76 -3.86 -17.62 13.68
CA PRO A 76 -4.98 -18.06 14.49
C PRO A 76 -6.31 -17.52 13.95
N GLU A 77 -7.39 -18.31 14.07
CA GLU A 77 -8.73 -17.92 13.59
C GLU A 77 -9.27 -16.65 14.25
N ASN A 78 -8.87 -16.38 15.49
CA ASN A 78 -9.28 -15.18 16.24
C ASN A 78 -8.44 -13.93 15.92
N ASP A 79 -7.44 -14.02 15.04
CA ASP A 79 -6.68 -12.85 14.60
C ASP A 79 -7.51 -12.02 13.61
N VAL A 80 -7.54 -10.69 13.79
CA VAL A 80 -8.26 -9.76 12.91
C VAL A 80 -7.81 -9.79 11.44
N ARG A 81 -6.66 -10.41 11.16
CA ARG A 81 -6.12 -10.61 9.82
C ARG A 81 -6.57 -11.92 9.18
N PHE A 82 -7.09 -12.87 9.96
CA PHE A 82 -7.39 -14.23 9.53
C PHE A 82 -8.28 -14.28 8.28
N GLU A 83 -9.43 -13.62 8.31
CA GLU A 83 -10.35 -13.59 7.18
C GLU A 83 -9.69 -12.99 5.93
N ARG A 84 -8.92 -11.91 6.10
CA ARG A 84 -8.25 -11.25 4.97
C ARG A 84 -7.19 -12.17 4.36
N PHE A 85 -6.33 -12.77 5.17
CA PHE A 85 -5.23 -13.62 4.71
C PHE A 85 -5.75 -14.95 4.13
N SER A 86 -6.95 -15.37 4.52
CA SER A 86 -7.62 -16.56 4.00
C SER A 86 -8.27 -16.36 2.63
N ARG A 87 -8.41 -15.12 2.15
CA ARG A 87 -8.94 -14.84 0.80
C ARG A 87 -8.00 -15.41 -0.26
N GLN A 88 -8.57 -15.92 -1.35
CA GLN A 88 -7.79 -16.51 -2.44
C GLN A 88 -6.74 -15.53 -2.99
N GLU A 89 -7.11 -14.27 -3.18
CA GLU A 89 -6.22 -13.21 -3.65
C GLU A 89 -4.99 -13.03 -2.74
N SER A 90 -5.19 -13.10 -1.41
CA SER A 90 -4.10 -12.99 -0.44
C SER A 90 -3.22 -14.24 -0.45
N ARG A 91 -3.81 -15.43 -0.62
CA ARG A 91 -3.06 -16.68 -0.76
C ARG A 91 -2.21 -16.69 -2.03
N ASP A 92 -2.78 -16.25 -3.16
CA ASP A 92 -2.08 -16.14 -4.44
C ASP A 92 -0.94 -15.13 -4.36
N ALA A 93 -1.18 -14.00 -3.69
CA ALA A 93 -0.16 -12.99 -3.43
C ALA A 93 0.98 -13.53 -2.55
N LEU A 94 0.67 -14.29 -1.50
CA LEU A 94 1.67 -14.95 -0.66
C LEU A 94 2.50 -15.94 -1.48
N GLN A 95 1.88 -16.78 -2.32
CA GLN A 95 2.61 -17.72 -3.18
C GLN A 95 3.58 -17.01 -4.14
N LYS A 96 3.20 -15.87 -4.71
CA LYS A 96 4.10 -15.07 -5.56
C LYS A 96 5.33 -14.57 -4.81
N LEU A 97 5.26 -14.36 -3.50
CA LEU A 97 6.42 -13.94 -2.70
C LEU A 97 7.52 -14.99 -2.65
N LEU A 98 7.20 -16.28 -2.78
CA LEU A 98 8.23 -17.33 -2.89
C LEU A 98 9.13 -17.13 -4.11
N GLY A 99 8.55 -16.62 -5.20
CA GLY A 99 9.29 -16.26 -6.41
C GLY A 99 10.23 -15.06 -6.22
N LEU A 100 10.11 -14.31 -5.11
CA LEU A 100 10.97 -13.20 -4.75
C LEU A 100 12.01 -13.57 -3.68
N SER A 101 12.18 -14.85 -3.37
CA SER A 101 13.18 -15.35 -2.41
C SER A 101 14.61 -14.95 -2.72
N PHE A 102 14.91 -14.62 -3.99
CA PHE A 102 16.23 -14.11 -4.40
C PHE A 102 16.57 -12.71 -3.86
N LEU A 103 15.61 -11.99 -3.27
CA LEU A 103 15.82 -10.67 -2.65
C LEU A 103 16.22 -10.75 -1.17
N GLN A 104 16.22 -11.94 -0.56
CA GLN A 104 16.49 -12.17 0.86
C GLN A 104 17.97 -12.49 1.13
#